data_AF-A0A9P4MHN5-F1
#
_entry.id   AF-A0A9P4MHN5-F1
#
_cell.length_a   1.000
_cell.length_b   1.000
_cell.length_c   1.000
_cell.angle_alpha   90.00
_cell.angle_beta   90.00
_cell.angle_gamma   90.00
#
_symmetry.space_group_name_H-M   'P 1'
#
loop_
_entity.id
_entity.type
_entity.pdbx_description
1 polymer ?
#
loop_
_entity_poly.entity_id
_entity_poly.type
_entity_poly.pdbx_seq_one_letter_code
_entity_poly.pdbx_strand_id
1 'polypeptide(L)'
;MDRSLTLINAQIQFLDVRLALIHIPLPLYPHFIQPILKLLALVGVNEDDDDGIPRRPWSYVYPFTNISITTIECSIVCPRHLVQELFVPILSGLSTFARSQVSISKDDFVVIQVGGSGTEAGQRVLDLTAPLALAGISIFFITTYYSDYVLVPQKSRHAVVSALEEQGFAFEHRPNGYAQMTNISSPMSYHHQNQQYQPQNSPSHGRQNSSASGFEFNLSTPGTPPPATIDEWQTKTFATLKRNNIIPVLDTTLTLVSAGGHRSDRATQARLTYYITVSLLSVPPPRFLSLTLTDTDSMSITLDRQLLSLFPNNGADILLFSDEITTPIVLDLRNLPDESAGIVCGVAGRLLDRMCESDRKMGRSDSLGFNMSYLSTAKAGNVIVRVDEVDEALEALKEIESAGAD
;
A
#
# COMPACT_ATOMS: atom_id res chain seq x y z
N MET A 1 -21.80 -1.13 -17.03
CA MET A 1 -22.30 -1.96 -15.92
C MET A 1 -21.29 -3.02 -15.48
N ASP A 2 -20.06 -3.06 -16.04
CA ASP A 2 -19.03 -4.04 -15.66
C ASP A 2 -18.15 -3.66 -14.46
N ARG A 3 -18.10 -2.38 -14.06
CA ARG A 3 -17.31 -1.91 -12.89
C ARG A 3 -17.75 -2.54 -11.56
N SER A 4 -18.99 -2.99 -11.44
CA SER A 4 -19.54 -3.55 -10.20
C SER A 4 -19.19 -5.03 -9.97
N LEU A 5 -18.69 -5.75 -10.97
CA LEU A 5 -18.41 -7.20 -10.85
C LEU A 5 -16.97 -7.49 -10.38
N THR A 6 -16.03 -6.56 -10.58
CA THR A 6 -14.60 -6.74 -10.26
C THR A 6 -14.23 -6.40 -8.81
N LEU A 7 -15.00 -5.51 -8.16
CA LEU A 7 -14.90 -5.20 -6.72
C LEU A 7 -15.32 -6.37 -5.81
N ILE A 8 -15.85 -7.47 -6.39
CA ILE A 8 -16.46 -8.58 -5.65
C ILE A 8 -15.44 -9.41 -4.82
N ASN A 9 -14.13 -9.33 -5.12
CA ASN A 9 -13.11 -10.22 -4.53
C ASN A 9 -11.99 -9.56 -3.70
N ALA A 10 -12.01 -8.23 -3.48
CA ALA A 10 -11.01 -7.57 -2.64
C ALA A 10 -11.36 -7.73 -1.15
N GLN A 11 -10.45 -8.32 -0.38
CA GLN A 11 -10.54 -8.43 1.08
C GLN A 11 -9.77 -7.29 1.71
N ILE A 12 -10.45 -6.43 2.47
CA ILE A 12 -9.82 -5.30 3.15
C ILE A 12 -9.79 -5.59 4.65
N GLN A 13 -8.70 -5.27 5.34
CA GLN A 13 -8.57 -5.50 6.77
C GLN A 13 -7.81 -4.35 7.44
N PHE A 14 -8.38 -3.77 8.49
CA PHE A 14 -7.60 -2.91 9.39
C PHE A 14 -6.69 -3.78 10.25
N LEU A 15 -5.40 -3.44 10.29
CA LEU A 15 -4.47 -4.07 11.22
C LEU A 15 -4.50 -3.32 12.55
N ASP A 16 -4.50 -4.05 13.67
CA ASP A 16 -4.58 -3.47 15.00
C ASP A 16 -3.21 -2.97 15.48
N VAL A 17 -2.80 -1.83 14.92
CA VAL A 17 -1.53 -1.18 15.28
C VAL A 17 -1.64 0.32 15.05
N ARG A 18 -1.06 1.10 15.97
CA ARG A 18 -0.87 2.54 15.81
C ARG A 18 0.53 2.82 15.33
N LEU A 19 0.62 3.39 14.14
CA LEU A 19 1.86 3.59 13.43
C LEU A 19 2.27 5.06 13.46
N ALA A 20 3.58 5.28 13.40
CA ALA A 20 4.18 6.58 13.20
C ALA A 20 5.05 6.53 11.95
N LEU A 21 5.10 7.65 11.23
CA LEU A 21 5.92 7.82 10.03
C LEU A 21 7.13 8.70 10.35
N ILE A 22 8.31 8.27 9.92
CA ILE A 22 9.58 8.95 10.14
C ILE A 22 10.21 9.28 8.78
N HIS A 23 10.61 10.53 8.59
CA HIS A 23 11.47 10.99 7.51
C HIS A 23 12.90 11.16 8.02
N ILE A 24 13.87 10.51 7.38
CA ILE A 24 15.30 10.64 7.66
C ILE A 24 16.01 11.05 6.36
N PRO A 25 16.63 12.24 6.29
CA PRO A 25 17.48 12.62 5.16
C PRO A 25 18.66 11.66 4.98
N LEU A 26 19.04 11.36 3.73
CA LEU A 26 20.13 10.43 3.43
C LEU A 26 21.47 10.72 4.13
N PRO A 27 21.92 11.99 4.30
CA PRO A 27 23.15 12.27 5.05
C PRO A 27 23.08 11.87 6.53
N LEU A 28 21.88 11.76 7.10
CA LEU A 28 21.66 11.37 8.49
C LEU A 28 21.36 9.88 8.66
N TYR A 29 21.06 9.16 7.57
CA TYR A 29 20.78 7.72 7.57
C TYR A 29 21.78 6.87 8.39
N PRO A 30 23.11 7.11 8.31
CA PRO A 30 24.08 6.34 9.11
C PRO A 30 23.84 6.39 10.63
N HIS A 31 23.29 7.50 11.16
CA HIS A 31 22.97 7.62 12.59
C HIS A 31 21.80 6.72 13.01
N PHE A 32 20.96 6.30 12.06
CA PHE A 32 19.74 5.53 12.31
C PHE A 32 19.84 4.05 11.90
N ILE A 33 21.01 3.58 11.45
CA ILE A 33 21.23 2.16 11.17
C ILE A 33 20.92 1.29 12.38
N GLN A 34 21.41 1.66 13.57
CA GLN A 34 21.22 0.85 14.77
C GLN A 34 19.74 0.63 15.13
N PRO A 35 18.86 1.65 15.18
CA PRO A 35 17.43 1.41 15.41
C PRO A 35 16.75 0.68 14.24
N ILE A 36 17.16 0.89 12.98
CA ILE A 36 16.65 0.14 11.83
C ILE A 36 16.97 -1.36 11.97
N LEU A 37 18.19 -1.72 12.36
CA LEU A 37 18.59 -3.10 12.58
C LEU A 37 17.86 -3.73 13.77
N LYS A 38 17.55 -2.94 14.81
CA LYS A 38 16.67 -3.41 15.91
C LYS A 38 15.25 -3.70 15.43
N LEU A 39 14.69 -2.89 14.53
CA LEU A 39 13.40 -3.22 13.90
C LEU A 39 13.51 -4.53 13.12
N LEU A 40 14.54 -4.70 12.31
CA LEU A 40 14.75 -5.91 11.52
C LEU A 40 14.93 -7.17 12.40
N ALA A 41 15.57 -7.04 13.56
CA ALA A 41 15.80 -8.12 14.51
C ALA A 41 14.52 -8.66 15.17
N LEU A 42 13.39 -7.97 15.02
CA LEU A 42 12.07 -8.44 15.47
C LEU A 42 11.40 -9.41 14.47
N VAL A 43 12.10 -9.79 13.39
CA VAL A 43 11.65 -10.85 12.48
C VAL A 43 12.12 -12.20 12.99
N GLY A 44 11.22 -13.18 13.07
CA GLY A 44 11.56 -14.55 13.44
C GLY A 44 12.00 -14.73 14.88
N VAL A 45 11.57 -13.83 15.78
CA VAL A 45 11.77 -13.96 17.23
C VAL A 45 11.17 -15.28 17.71
N ASN A 46 11.90 -15.97 18.59
CA ASN A 46 11.49 -17.25 19.14
C ASN A 46 10.69 -17.04 20.43
N GLU A 47 9.54 -16.42 20.28
CA GLU A 47 8.54 -16.23 21.33
C GLU A 47 7.26 -16.97 20.92
N ASP A 48 6.57 -17.54 21.91
CA ASP A 48 5.25 -18.14 21.70
C ASP A 48 4.22 -17.03 21.46
N ASP A 49 3.26 -17.28 20.57
CA ASP A 49 2.07 -16.42 20.45
C ASP A 49 1.24 -16.50 21.74
N ASP A 50 0.28 -15.57 21.90
CA ASP A 50 -0.60 -15.48 23.08
C ASP A 50 -1.38 -16.79 23.34
N ASP A 51 -1.58 -17.59 22.27
CA ASP A 51 -2.23 -18.89 22.30
C ASP A 51 -1.27 -20.06 22.62
N GLY A 52 0.01 -19.80 22.93
CA GLY A 52 1.04 -20.81 23.18
C GLY A 52 1.51 -21.54 21.92
N ILE A 53 1.21 -21.02 20.74
CA ILE A 53 1.66 -21.56 19.45
C ILE A 53 3.00 -20.91 19.09
N PRO A 54 4.04 -21.69 18.72
CA PRO A 54 5.31 -21.10 18.29
C PRO A 54 5.12 -20.20 17.08
N ARG A 55 5.61 -18.96 17.17
CA ARG A 55 5.59 -18.03 16.04
C ARG A 55 6.29 -18.61 14.82
N ARG A 56 5.76 -18.27 13.64
CA ARG A 56 6.35 -18.67 12.36
C ARG A 56 7.78 -18.13 12.26
N PRO A 57 8.75 -18.90 11.73
CA PRO A 57 10.13 -18.46 11.61
C PRO A 57 10.32 -17.13 10.88
N TRP A 58 9.43 -16.78 9.97
CA TRP A 58 9.49 -15.56 9.14
C TRP A 58 8.57 -14.44 9.63
N SER A 59 7.71 -14.67 10.62
CA SER A 59 6.75 -13.65 11.05
C SER A 59 7.44 -12.51 11.81
N TYR A 60 6.98 -11.30 11.58
CA TYR A 60 7.31 -10.15 12.38
C TYR A 60 6.48 -10.11 13.67
N VAL A 61 7.03 -9.53 14.74
CA VAL A 61 6.33 -9.45 16.05
C VAL A 61 5.10 -8.55 16.01
N TYR A 62 5.08 -7.54 15.15
CA TYR A 62 3.97 -6.58 15.04
C TYR A 62 3.21 -6.73 13.72
N PRO A 63 1.98 -6.20 13.63
CA PRO A 63 1.18 -6.33 12.41
C PRO A 63 1.80 -5.68 11.17
N PHE A 64 2.53 -4.57 11.35
CA PHE A 64 3.09 -3.83 10.23
C PHE A 64 4.29 -2.96 10.61
N THR A 65 5.37 -3.09 9.83
CA THR A 65 6.48 -2.13 9.75
C THR A 65 6.94 -2.04 8.30
N ASN A 66 7.19 -0.83 7.81
CA ASN A 66 7.82 -0.58 6.52
C ASN A 66 9.10 0.25 6.69
N ILE A 67 10.16 -0.13 5.97
CA ILE A 67 11.45 0.56 5.95
C ILE A 67 11.82 0.76 4.49
N SER A 68 11.84 2.01 4.02
CA SER A 68 12.17 2.34 2.64
C SER A 68 13.34 3.32 2.57
N ILE A 69 14.40 2.96 1.85
CA ILE A 69 15.49 3.83 1.46
C ILE A 69 15.33 4.09 -0.04
N THR A 70 15.31 5.36 -0.44
CA THR A 70 15.23 5.80 -1.83
C THR A 70 16.34 6.80 -2.13
N THR A 71 16.39 7.33 -3.34
CA THR A 71 17.32 8.41 -3.72
C THR A 71 16.98 9.76 -3.07
N ILE A 72 15.80 9.89 -2.44
CA ILE A 72 15.36 11.11 -1.75
C ILE A 72 15.63 11.04 -0.24
N GLU A 73 15.31 9.91 0.38
CA GLU A 73 15.25 9.78 1.84
C GLU A 73 15.27 8.33 2.32
N CYS A 74 15.43 8.15 3.63
CA CYS A 74 14.97 6.96 4.34
C CYS A 74 13.64 7.28 5.05
N SER A 75 12.61 6.49 4.78
CA SER A 75 11.28 6.57 5.37
C SER A 75 10.99 5.32 6.17
N ILE A 76 10.48 5.48 7.39
CA ILE A 76 10.14 4.36 8.27
C ILE A 76 8.71 4.52 8.76
N VAL A 77 7.93 3.47 8.63
CA VAL A 77 6.65 3.32 9.30
C VAL A 77 6.76 2.18 10.29
N CYS A 78 6.53 2.43 11.57
CA CYS A 78 6.53 1.36 12.57
C CYS A 78 5.62 1.74 13.76
N PRO A 79 5.32 0.79 14.67
CA PRO A 79 4.53 1.07 15.87
C PRO A 79 5.05 2.29 16.65
N ARG A 80 4.14 3.16 17.07
CA ARG A 80 4.47 4.44 17.74
C ARG A 80 5.38 4.25 18.96
N HIS A 81 5.19 3.20 19.75
CA HIS A 81 6.02 2.94 20.92
C HIS A 81 7.48 2.61 20.55
N LEU A 82 7.71 1.88 19.45
CA LEU A 82 9.06 1.61 18.94
C LEU A 82 9.76 2.87 18.46
N VAL A 83 9.02 3.87 17.95
CA VAL A 83 9.60 5.18 17.61
C VAL A 83 10.15 5.87 18.86
N GLN A 84 9.38 5.87 19.95
CA GLN A 84 9.79 6.47 21.22
C GLN A 84 10.98 5.74 21.84
N GLU A 85 11.02 4.41 21.74
CA GLU A 85 12.08 3.60 22.32
C GLU A 85 13.37 3.63 21.50
N LEU A 86 13.28 3.53 20.17
CA LEU A 86 14.42 3.28 19.30
C LEU A 86 14.95 4.55 18.62
N PHE A 87 14.09 5.48 18.21
CA PHE A 87 14.46 6.60 17.35
C PHE A 87 14.61 7.93 18.10
N VAL A 88 13.73 8.20 19.08
CA VAL A 88 13.79 9.43 19.89
C VAL A 88 15.10 9.58 20.68
N PRO A 89 15.72 8.51 21.23
CA PRO A 89 17.03 8.63 21.87
C PRO A 89 18.13 9.06 20.89
N ILE A 90 18.11 8.54 19.66
CA ILE A 90 19.07 8.93 18.61
C ILE A 90 18.90 10.41 18.26
N LEU A 91 17.66 10.87 18.06
CA LEU A 91 17.34 12.27 17.79
C LEU A 91 17.84 13.21 18.89
N SER A 92 17.68 12.80 20.15
CA SER A 92 18.10 13.57 21.31
C SER A 92 19.63 13.75 21.38
N GLY A 93 20.38 12.82 20.79
CA GLY A 93 21.84 12.91 20.64
C GLY A 93 22.32 13.75 19.45
N LEU A 94 21.46 14.07 18.48
CA LEU A 94 21.83 14.90 17.32
C LEU A 94 21.90 16.39 17.67
N SER A 95 22.70 17.12 16.89
CA SER A 95 22.71 18.60 16.92
C SER A 95 21.34 19.17 16.56
N THR A 96 21.03 20.38 17.02
CA THR A 96 19.74 21.04 16.74
C THR A 96 19.43 21.11 15.25
N PHE A 97 20.45 21.39 14.41
CA PHE A 97 20.30 21.47 12.96
C PHE A 97 20.06 20.10 12.30
N ALA A 98 20.76 19.05 12.73
CA ALA A 98 20.52 17.70 12.21
C ALA A 98 19.14 17.18 12.64
N ARG A 99 18.78 17.43 13.91
CA ARG A 99 17.48 17.05 14.47
C ARG A 99 16.31 17.71 13.74
N SER A 100 16.43 18.99 13.35
CA SER A 100 15.36 19.69 12.63
C SER A 100 15.09 19.19 11.22
N GLN A 101 16.01 18.40 10.64
CA GLN A 101 15.83 17.81 9.31
C GLN A 101 15.13 16.44 9.34
N VAL A 102 15.11 15.77 10.50
CA VAL A 102 14.37 14.52 10.68
C VAL A 102 12.95 14.86 11.15
N SER A 103 11.93 14.29 10.53
CA SER A 103 10.54 14.49 10.99
C SER A 103 9.93 13.18 11.47
N ILE A 104 9.14 13.26 12.53
CA ILE A 104 8.28 12.19 13.02
C ILE A 104 6.85 12.73 12.93
N SER A 105 5.93 11.94 12.37
CA SER A 105 4.53 12.34 12.28
C SER A 105 3.93 12.63 13.65
N LYS A 106 3.18 13.73 13.75
CA LYS A 106 2.45 14.09 14.97
C LYS A 106 1.23 13.19 15.16
N ASP A 107 0.51 12.96 14.06
CA ASP A 107 -0.64 12.07 14.04
C ASP A 107 -0.18 10.61 13.96
N ASP A 108 -0.95 9.75 14.63
CA ASP A 108 -0.87 8.30 14.48
C ASP A 108 -1.60 7.88 13.20
N PHE A 109 -1.10 6.83 12.58
CA PHE A 109 -1.68 6.20 11.40
C PHE A 109 -2.24 4.83 11.77
N VAL A 110 -3.33 4.47 11.11
CA VAL A 110 -3.80 3.08 11.03
C VAL A 110 -3.52 2.57 9.62
N VAL A 111 -3.31 1.27 9.49
CA VAL A 111 -3.03 0.64 8.20
C VAL A 111 -4.15 -0.32 7.82
N ILE A 112 -4.45 -0.31 6.54
CA ILE A 112 -5.42 -1.16 5.88
C ILE A 112 -4.65 -2.09 4.95
N GLN A 113 -4.70 -3.39 5.20
CA GLN A 113 -4.23 -4.41 4.27
C GLN A 113 -5.32 -4.70 3.25
N VAL A 114 -4.93 -4.81 1.98
CA VAL A 114 -5.82 -5.10 0.86
C VAL A 114 -5.32 -6.37 0.21
N GLY A 115 -6.03 -7.46 0.50
CA GLY A 115 -5.85 -8.77 -0.14
C GLY A 115 -6.84 -8.97 -1.29
N GLY A 116 -6.56 -9.93 -2.16
CA GLY A 116 -7.49 -10.37 -3.21
C GLY A 116 -6.78 -10.79 -4.49
N SER A 117 -7.21 -11.90 -5.08
CA SER A 117 -6.83 -12.32 -6.42
C SER A 117 -7.90 -11.85 -7.41
N GLY A 118 -7.47 -11.25 -8.54
CA GLY A 118 -8.37 -11.06 -9.69
C GLY A 118 -8.60 -9.63 -10.21
N THR A 119 -7.85 -8.61 -9.75
CA THR A 119 -7.84 -7.29 -10.40
C THR A 119 -6.44 -6.86 -10.81
N GLU A 120 -6.35 -6.19 -11.96
CA GLU A 120 -5.14 -5.49 -12.42
C GLU A 120 -4.69 -4.49 -11.34
N ALA A 121 -3.39 -4.48 -11.00
CA ALA A 121 -2.89 -3.72 -9.85
C ALA A 121 -3.24 -2.22 -9.95
N GLY A 122 -3.13 -1.62 -11.14
CA GLY A 122 -3.46 -0.21 -11.37
C GLY A 122 -4.93 0.12 -11.10
N GLN A 123 -5.87 -0.71 -11.55
CA GLN A 123 -7.30 -0.50 -11.31
C GLN A 123 -7.63 -0.61 -9.81
N ARG A 124 -7.01 -1.56 -9.10
CA ARG A 124 -7.18 -1.73 -7.65
C ARG A 124 -6.72 -0.52 -6.86
N VAL A 125 -5.56 0.05 -7.21
CA VAL A 125 -5.06 1.30 -6.62
C VAL A 125 -6.10 2.40 -6.81
N LEU A 126 -6.63 2.56 -8.02
CA LEU A 126 -7.61 3.60 -8.30
C LEU A 126 -8.92 3.39 -7.54
N ASP A 127 -9.47 2.18 -7.56
CA ASP A 127 -10.72 1.82 -6.89
C ASP A 127 -10.68 2.06 -5.38
N LEU A 128 -9.52 1.82 -4.76
CA LEU A 128 -9.35 2.05 -3.33
C LEU A 128 -9.03 3.51 -2.99
N THR A 129 -8.27 4.20 -3.83
CA THR A 129 -7.77 5.55 -3.50
C THR A 129 -8.73 6.67 -3.93
N ALA A 130 -9.56 6.45 -4.95
CA ALA A 130 -10.57 7.40 -5.39
C ALA A 130 -11.58 7.80 -4.31
N PRO A 131 -12.27 6.88 -3.61
CA PRO A 131 -13.22 7.27 -2.55
C PRO A 131 -12.55 8.02 -1.40
N LEU A 132 -11.31 7.66 -1.07
CA LEU A 132 -10.54 8.34 -0.01
C LEU A 132 -10.14 9.75 -0.43
N ALA A 133 -9.72 9.92 -1.69
CA ALA A 133 -9.44 11.23 -2.26
C ALA A 133 -10.71 12.11 -2.24
N LEU A 134 -11.86 11.56 -2.66
CA LEU A 134 -13.15 12.26 -2.64
C LEU A 134 -13.57 12.74 -1.26
N ALA A 135 -13.30 11.93 -0.23
CA ALA A 135 -13.51 12.30 1.17
C ALA A 135 -12.45 13.28 1.72
N GLY A 136 -11.48 13.71 0.90
CA GLY A 136 -10.40 14.61 1.30
C GLY A 136 -9.37 13.97 2.23
N ILE A 137 -9.27 12.64 2.23
CA ILE A 137 -8.41 11.89 3.14
C ILE A 137 -7.04 11.71 2.49
N SER A 138 -6.00 12.26 3.12
CA SER A 138 -4.61 11.99 2.72
C SER A 138 -4.22 10.57 3.13
N ILE A 139 -3.49 9.89 2.23
CA ILE A 139 -3.10 8.49 2.38
C ILE A 139 -1.64 8.28 2.01
N PHE A 140 -1.03 7.25 2.59
CA PHE A 140 0.17 6.63 2.03
C PHE A 140 -0.21 5.27 1.47
N PHE A 141 0.17 5.00 0.23
CA PHE A 141 -0.08 3.73 -0.45
C PHE A 141 1.25 2.98 -0.66
N ILE A 142 1.29 1.71 -0.27
CA ILE A 142 2.46 0.85 -0.35
C ILE A 142 2.06 -0.48 -0.99
N THR A 143 2.45 -0.68 -2.26
CA THR A 143 2.40 -1.99 -2.91
C THR A 143 3.56 -2.86 -2.47
N THR A 144 3.27 -4.13 -2.18
CA THR A 144 4.27 -5.14 -1.78
C THR A 144 4.09 -6.42 -2.59
N TYR A 145 4.97 -7.40 -2.37
CA TYR A 145 4.90 -8.71 -3.03
C TYR A 145 3.62 -9.49 -2.69
N TYR A 146 3.09 -9.34 -1.48
CA TYR A 146 1.94 -10.13 -1.01
C TYR A 146 0.61 -9.38 -0.99
N SER A 147 0.64 -8.07 -0.71
CA SER A 147 -0.58 -7.26 -0.52
C SER A 147 -0.28 -5.78 -0.73
N ASP A 148 -1.33 -4.99 -0.94
CA ASP A 148 -1.26 -3.54 -0.88
C ASP A 148 -1.62 -3.06 0.53
N TYR A 149 -0.99 -1.96 0.96
CA TYR A 149 -1.24 -1.33 2.25
C TYR A 149 -1.57 0.13 2.08
N VAL A 150 -2.64 0.58 2.74
CA VAL A 150 -3.05 1.99 2.79
C VAL A 150 -2.97 2.49 4.22
N LEU A 151 -2.13 3.49 4.44
CA LEU A 151 -2.05 4.19 5.72
C LEU A 151 -2.90 5.45 5.67
N VAL A 152 -3.71 5.61 6.71
CA VAL A 152 -4.60 6.74 6.87
C VAL A 152 -4.42 7.33 8.28
N PRO A 153 -4.55 8.65 8.45
CA PRO A 153 -4.55 9.25 9.78
C PRO A 153 -5.60 8.57 10.67
N GLN A 154 -5.23 8.21 11.89
CA GLN A 154 -6.13 7.52 12.83
C GLN A 154 -7.42 8.30 13.06
N LYS A 155 -7.34 9.64 13.09
CA LYS A 155 -8.48 10.56 13.20
C LYS A 155 -9.51 10.40 12.07
N SER A 156 -9.08 9.94 10.90
CA SER A 156 -9.91 9.76 9.71
C SER A 156 -10.52 8.35 9.60
N ARG A 157 -10.26 7.43 10.53
CA ARG A 157 -10.72 6.03 10.45
C ARG A 157 -12.22 5.88 10.14
N HIS A 158 -13.07 6.64 10.82
CA HIS A 158 -14.53 6.58 10.60
C HIS A 158 -14.93 7.10 9.20
N ALA A 159 -14.29 8.17 8.73
CA ALA A 159 -14.51 8.70 7.40
C ALA A 159 -14.06 7.71 6.31
N VAL A 160 -12.96 6.99 6.54
CA VAL A 160 -12.48 5.92 5.66
C VAL A 160 -13.49 4.78 5.58
N VAL A 161 -13.99 4.30 6.72
CA VAL A 161 -15.03 3.25 6.75
C VAL A 161 -16.25 3.69 5.95
N SER A 162 -16.76 4.90 6.21
CA SER A 162 -17.94 5.44 5.50
C SER A 162 -17.70 5.54 3.99
N ALA A 163 -16.56 6.10 3.57
CA ALA A 163 -16.21 6.28 2.17
C ALA A 163 -16.05 4.95 1.41
N LEU A 164 -15.55 3.91 2.07
CA LEU A 164 -15.41 2.58 1.48
C LEU A 164 -16.76 1.82 1.49
N GLU A 165 -17.58 1.93 2.53
CA GLU A 165 -18.92 1.34 2.57
C GLU A 165 -19.84 1.90 1.49
N GLU A 166 -19.77 3.20 1.22
CA GLU A 166 -20.50 3.85 0.13
C GLU A 166 -20.15 3.30 -1.26
N GLN A 167 -18.96 2.72 -1.42
CA GLN A 167 -18.52 2.05 -2.65
C GLN A 167 -18.76 0.53 -2.65
N GLY A 168 -19.43 0.00 -1.62
CA GLY A 168 -19.79 -1.42 -1.53
C GLY A 168 -18.75 -2.33 -0.87
N PHE A 169 -17.73 -1.77 -0.23
CA PHE A 169 -16.84 -2.55 0.65
C PHE A 169 -17.54 -2.83 1.99
N ALA A 170 -17.60 -4.08 2.45
CA ALA A 170 -18.32 -4.44 3.66
C ALA A 170 -17.38 -4.76 4.83
N PHE A 171 -17.49 -4.05 5.95
CA PHE A 171 -16.74 -4.32 7.19
C PHE A 171 -17.47 -5.34 8.07
N GLU A 172 -16.99 -6.58 8.14
CA GLU A 172 -17.51 -7.56 9.09
C GLU A 172 -16.96 -7.30 10.50
N HIS A 173 -17.83 -7.19 11.49
CA HIS A 173 -17.50 -6.97 12.91
C HIS A 173 -17.50 -8.32 13.64
N ARG A 174 -16.34 -8.88 14.04
CA ARG A 174 -16.34 -10.02 14.99
C ARG A 174 -16.27 -9.53 16.44
N PRO A 175 -16.91 -10.24 17.40
CA PRO A 175 -17.01 -9.80 18.79
C PRO A 175 -15.70 -9.78 19.61
N ASN A 176 -14.54 -10.10 19.02
CA ASN A 176 -13.24 -10.09 19.71
C ASN A 176 -12.21 -9.14 19.07
N GLY A 177 -12.64 -8.06 18.40
CA GLY A 177 -11.73 -7.05 17.84
C GLY A 177 -11.13 -7.39 16.47
N TYR A 178 -11.52 -8.52 15.89
CA TYR A 178 -11.12 -8.94 14.54
C TYR A 178 -12.15 -8.46 13.51
N ALA A 179 -11.70 -7.76 12.47
CA ALA A 179 -12.49 -7.58 11.26
C ALA A 179 -11.86 -8.42 10.14
N GLN A 180 -12.48 -9.55 9.81
CA GLN A 180 -12.20 -10.28 8.57
C GLN A 180 -13.35 -9.96 7.63
N MET A 181 -13.08 -9.51 6.40
CA MET A 181 -14.13 -9.16 5.44
C MET A 181 -14.43 -10.28 4.44
N THR A 182 -15.71 -10.54 4.23
CA THR A 182 -16.20 -11.19 3.02
C THR A 182 -17.30 -10.34 2.37
N ASN A 183 -17.37 -10.31 1.05
CA ASN A 183 -18.41 -9.59 0.32
C ASN A 183 -19.76 -10.32 0.46
N ILE A 184 -20.82 -9.60 0.83
CA ILE A 184 -22.19 -10.12 1.06
C ILE A 184 -22.83 -10.69 -0.22
N SER A 185 -22.24 -10.45 -1.40
CA SER A 185 -22.79 -10.87 -2.71
C SER A 185 -22.32 -12.25 -3.21
N SER A 186 -21.54 -12.99 -2.42
CA SER A 186 -21.08 -14.34 -2.80
C SER A 186 -22.11 -15.42 -2.42
N PRO A 187 -22.45 -16.38 -3.30
CA PRO A 187 -23.29 -17.51 -2.91
C PRO A 187 -22.51 -18.35 -1.88
N MET A 188 -23.07 -18.52 -0.68
CA MET A 188 -22.51 -19.41 0.34
C MET A 188 -22.37 -20.84 -0.20
N SER A 189 -21.18 -21.22 -0.63
CA SER A 189 -20.80 -22.62 -0.84
C SER A 189 -20.29 -23.20 0.47
N TYR A 190 -21.23 -23.51 1.36
CA TYR A 190 -21.01 -24.52 2.40
C TYR A 190 -20.56 -25.82 1.70
N HIS A 191 -19.27 -26.14 1.76
CA HIS A 191 -18.80 -27.48 1.48
C HIS A 191 -19.15 -28.37 2.68
N HIS A 192 -20.41 -28.80 2.74
CA HIS A 192 -20.82 -29.90 3.59
C HIS A 192 -20.64 -31.21 2.82
N GLN A 193 -19.68 -32.01 3.29
CA GLN A 193 -19.45 -33.37 2.83
C GLN A 193 -20.66 -34.25 3.18
N ASN A 194 -21.18 -34.97 2.18
CA ASN A 194 -22.51 -35.55 2.17
C ASN A 194 -22.52 -37.05 2.54
N GLN A 195 -23.71 -37.52 2.93
CA GLN A 195 -24.27 -38.89 3.04
C GLN A 195 -24.25 -39.55 4.44
N GLN A 196 -25.35 -40.07 4.99
CA GLN A 196 -26.53 -40.71 4.37
C GLN A 196 -27.75 -40.75 5.33
N TYR A 197 -28.96 -40.90 4.76
CA TYR A 197 -30.28 -41.32 5.33
C TYR A 197 -31.44 -40.33 5.12
N GLN A 198 -32.46 -40.82 4.39
CA GLN A 198 -33.82 -40.32 4.16
C GLN A 198 -34.81 -41.36 4.74
N PRO A 199 -36.16 -41.16 4.78
CA PRO A 199 -36.98 -39.93 4.64
C PRO A 199 -38.14 -39.84 5.68
N GLN A 200 -38.93 -38.75 5.69
CA GLN A 200 -40.41 -38.73 5.51
C GLN A 200 -41.13 -37.44 6.02
N ASN A 201 -42.13 -37.02 5.24
CA ASN A 201 -43.34 -36.23 5.54
C ASN A 201 -43.42 -34.70 5.24
N SER A 202 -44.26 -34.43 4.24
CA SER A 202 -45.05 -33.27 3.73
C SER A 202 -45.64 -32.26 4.76
N PRO A 203 -46.48 -31.25 4.37
CA PRO A 203 -46.40 -30.21 3.33
C PRO A 203 -46.83 -28.77 3.78
N SER A 204 -46.61 -27.77 2.90
CA SER A 204 -47.50 -26.62 2.55
C SER A 204 -47.70 -25.35 3.44
N HIS A 205 -47.83 -24.21 2.72
CA HIS A 205 -48.37 -22.86 3.05
C HIS A 205 -47.48 -21.90 3.89
N GLY A 206 -47.35 -20.60 3.60
CA GLY A 206 -48.06 -19.74 2.66
C GLY A 206 -47.43 -18.34 2.55
N ARG A 207 -47.91 -17.59 1.55
CA ARG A 207 -47.66 -16.17 1.30
C ARG A 207 -47.95 -15.32 2.54
N GLN A 208 -47.19 -14.25 2.74
CA GLN A 208 -47.78 -12.95 3.08
C GLN A 208 -46.85 -11.79 2.70
N ASN A 209 -47.48 -10.83 2.04
CA ASN A 209 -46.99 -9.58 1.50
C ASN A 209 -47.54 -8.49 2.42
N SER A 210 -46.69 -7.56 2.89
CA SER A 210 -47.18 -6.36 3.57
C SER A 210 -46.36 -5.15 3.14
N SER A 211 -47.03 -4.25 2.45
CA SER A 211 -46.64 -2.89 2.13
C SER A 211 -47.36 -1.91 3.08
N ALA A 212 -46.64 -0.88 3.52
CA ALA A 212 -47.07 0.43 4.04
C ALA A 212 -45.94 0.94 4.95
N SER A 213 -45.51 2.20 4.98
CA SER A 213 -46.09 3.45 4.50
C SER A 213 -44.99 4.50 4.48
N GLY A 214 -45.03 5.38 3.48
CA GLY A 214 -44.11 6.50 3.34
C GLY A 214 -44.28 7.57 4.41
N PHE A 215 -43.15 8.19 4.74
CA PHE A 215 -43.08 9.49 5.37
C PHE A 215 -42.10 10.34 4.55
N GLU A 216 -42.66 11.26 3.77
CA GLU A 216 -41.92 12.31 3.07
C GLU A 216 -41.40 13.34 4.08
N PHE A 217 -40.09 13.56 4.11
CA PHE A 217 -39.50 14.77 4.67
C PHE A 217 -38.97 15.61 3.52
N ASN A 218 -39.69 16.68 3.18
CA ASN A 218 -39.17 17.80 2.41
C ASN A 218 -38.13 18.54 3.27
N LEU A 219 -36.85 18.31 3.00
CA LEU A 219 -35.75 19.17 3.44
C LEU A 219 -35.04 19.69 2.19
N SER A 220 -35.28 20.98 1.95
CA SER A 220 -34.62 21.86 1.01
C SER A 220 -33.10 21.61 0.94
N THR A 221 -32.64 21.34 -0.27
CA THR A 221 -31.24 21.32 -0.72
C THR A 221 -30.49 22.59 -0.34
N PRO A 222 -29.41 22.51 0.45
CA PRO A 222 -28.30 23.45 0.40
C PRO A 222 -27.33 22.97 -0.68
N GLY A 223 -27.05 23.82 -1.67
CA GLY A 223 -26.11 23.54 -2.74
C GLY A 223 -24.69 23.31 -2.23
N THR A 224 -24.26 22.07 -2.22
CA THR A 224 -22.86 21.66 -2.36
C THR A 224 -22.75 20.92 -3.68
N PRO A 225 -21.76 21.23 -4.55
CA PRO A 225 -21.64 20.53 -5.82
C PRO A 225 -21.45 19.02 -5.57
N PRO A 226 -21.94 18.16 -6.49
CA PRO A 226 -21.75 16.71 -6.39
C PRO A 226 -20.25 16.36 -6.39
N PRO A 227 -19.86 15.15 -5.95
CA PRO A 227 -18.46 14.76 -5.79
C PRO A 227 -17.69 14.91 -7.09
N ALA A 228 -16.49 15.51 -7.00
CA ALA A 228 -15.57 15.69 -8.11
C ALA A 228 -15.31 14.35 -8.83
N THR A 229 -15.37 14.30 -10.16
CA THR A 229 -15.05 13.06 -10.89
C THR A 229 -13.56 12.72 -10.75
N ILE A 230 -13.15 11.48 -11.12
CA ILE A 230 -11.73 11.09 -11.14
C ILE A 230 -10.91 12.08 -11.99
N ASP A 231 -11.46 12.53 -13.11
CA ASP A 231 -10.84 13.52 -14.02
C ASP A 231 -10.57 14.87 -13.33
N GLU A 232 -11.46 15.31 -12.44
CA GLU A 232 -11.26 16.53 -11.65
C GLU A 232 -10.12 16.35 -10.64
N TRP A 233 -10.00 15.16 -10.03
CA TRP A 233 -8.88 14.84 -9.13
C TRP A 233 -7.55 14.73 -9.86
N GLN A 234 -7.52 14.15 -11.07
CA GLN A 234 -6.35 14.18 -11.92
C GLN A 234 -5.94 15.64 -12.19
N THR A 235 -6.86 16.44 -12.72
CA THR A 235 -6.62 17.86 -13.01
C THR A 235 -6.08 18.62 -11.79
N LYS A 236 -6.73 18.47 -10.63
CA LYS A 236 -6.32 19.11 -9.37
C LYS A 236 -4.96 18.62 -8.88
N THR A 237 -4.69 17.33 -9.00
CA THR A 237 -3.41 16.72 -8.60
C THR A 237 -2.27 17.32 -9.41
N PHE A 238 -2.36 17.30 -10.73
CA PHE A 238 -1.30 17.83 -11.57
C PHE A 238 -1.17 19.36 -11.50
N ALA A 239 -2.26 20.08 -11.28
CA ALA A 239 -2.19 21.51 -10.96
C ALA A 239 -1.41 21.75 -9.65
N THR A 240 -1.60 20.91 -8.63
CA THR A 240 -0.87 20.97 -7.37
C THR A 240 0.61 20.63 -7.54
N LEU A 241 0.92 19.56 -8.29
CA LEU A 241 2.29 19.17 -8.61
C LEU A 241 3.02 20.30 -9.36
N LYS A 242 2.39 20.85 -10.40
CA LYS A 242 2.91 21.97 -11.20
C LYS A 242 3.15 23.22 -10.35
N ARG A 243 2.18 23.61 -9.51
CA ARG A 243 2.30 24.77 -8.62
C ARG A 243 3.48 24.68 -7.66
N ASN A 244 3.86 23.46 -7.26
CA ASN A 244 4.97 23.21 -6.35
C ASN A 244 6.26 22.77 -7.06
N ASN A 245 6.32 22.89 -8.40
CA ASN A 245 7.46 22.50 -9.24
C ASN A 245 7.89 21.04 -9.05
N ILE A 246 6.92 20.15 -8.90
CA ILE A 246 7.16 18.71 -8.77
C ILE A 246 7.18 18.12 -10.16
N ILE A 247 8.37 17.68 -10.56
CA ILE A 247 8.63 17.09 -11.87
C ILE A 247 8.91 15.60 -11.67
N PRO A 248 8.28 14.69 -12.43
CA PRO A 248 8.62 13.27 -12.41
C PRO A 248 10.06 13.04 -12.88
N VAL A 249 10.87 12.40 -12.04
CA VAL A 249 12.27 12.07 -12.33
C VAL A 249 12.40 10.58 -12.55
N LEU A 250 12.95 10.20 -13.70
CA LEU A 250 13.32 8.83 -14.02
C LEU A 250 14.84 8.67 -13.99
N ASP A 251 15.30 7.62 -13.31
CA ASP A 251 16.69 7.20 -13.32
C ASP A 251 16.79 5.87 -14.06
N THR A 252 17.18 5.92 -15.34
CA THR A 252 17.24 4.73 -16.21
C THR A 252 18.30 3.72 -15.79
N THR A 253 19.21 4.09 -14.89
CA THR A 253 20.22 3.15 -14.34
C THR A 253 19.70 2.36 -13.14
N LEU A 254 18.58 2.76 -12.57
CA LEU A 254 17.95 2.12 -11.43
C LEU A 254 16.88 1.13 -11.91
N THR A 255 17.18 -0.17 -11.75
CA THR A 255 16.23 -1.25 -12.02
C THR A 255 15.90 -1.98 -10.73
N LEU A 256 14.63 -2.28 -10.54
CA LEU A 256 14.10 -2.87 -9.32
C LEU A 256 13.67 -4.30 -9.56
N VAL A 257 13.80 -5.09 -8.50
CA VAL A 257 13.23 -6.42 -8.38
C VAL A 257 12.38 -6.46 -7.12
N SER A 258 11.19 -7.06 -7.23
CA SER A 258 10.31 -7.31 -6.08
C SER A 258 10.32 -8.80 -5.76
N ALA A 259 10.42 -9.14 -4.48
CA ALA A 259 10.45 -10.51 -4.01
C ALA A 259 9.82 -10.68 -2.63
N GLY A 260 9.28 -11.87 -2.38
CA GLY A 260 8.91 -12.33 -1.05
C GLY A 260 10.02 -13.17 -0.43
N GLY A 261 10.24 -13.06 0.86
CA GLY A 261 11.14 -13.97 1.59
C GLY A 261 10.58 -15.39 1.59
N HIS A 262 11.43 -16.39 1.40
CA HIS A 262 10.96 -17.77 1.39
C HIS A 262 10.41 -18.20 2.77
N ARG A 263 9.18 -18.75 2.82
CA ARG A 263 8.52 -19.23 4.05
C ARG A 263 9.10 -20.59 4.46
N SER A 264 10.33 -20.57 4.94
CA SER A 264 11.11 -21.78 5.26
C SER A 264 11.49 -21.83 6.75
N ASP A 265 12.58 -22.50 7.07
CA ASP A 265 13.10 -22.66 8.42
C ASP A 265 13.77 -21.38 8.97
N ARG A 266 14.05 -21.40 10.28
CA ARG A 266 14.74 -20.29 10.98
C ARG A 266 16.13 -20.01 10.40
N ALA A 267 16.82 -21.03 9.87
CA ALA A 267 18.14 -20.86 9.26
C ALA A 267 18.05 -20.04 7.96
N THR A 268 17.05 -20.30 7.13
CA THR A 268 16.77 -19.55 5.91
C THR A 268 16.35 -18.12 6.23
N GLN A 269 15.48 -17.92 7.23
CA GLN A 269 15.14 -16.57 7.68
C GLN A 269 16.37 -15.81 8.23
N ALA A 270 17.23 -16.45 9.02
CA ALA A 270 18.43 -15.82 9.54
C ALA A 270 19.40 -15.40 8.42
N ARG A 271 19.57 -16.24 7.39
CA ARG A 271 20.34 -15.89 6.19
C ARG A 271 19.74 -14.69 5.46
N LEU A 272 18.43 -14.68 5.24
CA LEU A 272 17.75 -13.55 4.61
C LEU A 272 17.99 -12.26 5.41
N THR A 273 17.76 -12.30 6.71
CA THR A 273 17.98 -11.17 7.63
C THR A 273 19.42 -10.67 7.61
N TYR A 274 20.39 -11.59 7.51
CA TYR A 274 21.81 -11.26 7.36
C TYR A 274 22.09 -10.49 6.07
N TYR A 275 21.64 -10.95 4.91
CA TYR A 275 21.91 -10.25 3.64
C TYR A 275 21.21 -8.90 3.57
N ILE A 276 20.01 -8.78 4.12
CA ILE A 276 19.33 -7.48 4.25
C ILE A 276 20.11 -6.53 5.18
N THR A 277 20.65 -7.04 6.29
CA THR A 277 21.54 -6.28 7.17
C THR A 277 22.76 -5.76 6.41
N VAL A 278 23.41 -6.61 5.59
CA VAL A 278 24.54 -6.21 4.76
C VAL A 278 24.13 -5.15 3.73
N SER A 279 22.96 -5.27 3.10
CA SER A 279 22.44 -4.24 2.19
C SER A 279 22.22 -2.89 2.91
N LEU A 280 21.62 -2.90 4.10
CA LEU A 280 21.38 -1.69 4.90
C LEU A 280 22.69 -1.02 5.33
N LEU A 281 23.75 -1.80 5.55
CA LEU A 281 25.09 -1.32 5.95
C LEU A 281 25.97 -0.87 4.77
N SER A 282 25.48 -0.94 3.54
CA SER A 282 26.26 -0.60 2.34
C SER A 282 26.67 0.88 2.33
N VAL A 283 27.87 1.15 1.81
CA VAL A 283 28.41 2.50 1.61
C VAL A 283 28.84 2.64 0.14
N PRO A 284 28.19 3.51 -0.66
CA PRO A 284 27.07 4.39 -0.30
C PRO A 284 25.78 3.62 0.08
N PRO A 285 24.82 4.28 0.78
CA PRO A 285 23.53 3.67 1.09
C PRO A 285 22.80 3.15 -0.16
N PRO A 286 21.91 2.15 -0.01
CA PRO A 286 21.06 1.67 -1.09
C PRO A 286 20.37 2.81 -1.85
N ARG A 287 20.39 2.77 -3.18
CA ARG A 287 19.63 3.72 -4.02
C ARG A 287 18.13 3.47 -3.93
N PHE A 288 17.75 2.20 -3.78
CA PHE A 288 16.37 1.78 -3.54
C PHE A 288 16.34 0.47 -2.76
N LEU A 289 15.68 0.46 -1.61
CA LEU A 289 15.42 -0.73 -0.79
C LEU A 289 14.17 -0.47 0.04
N SER A 290 13.08 -1.19 -0.22
CA SER A 290 11.85 -1.16 0.54
C SER A 290 11.58 -2.53 1.15
N LEU A 291 11.41 -2.56 2.48
CA LEU A 291 11.12 -3.74 3.27
C LEU A 291 9.76 -3.56 3.91
N THR A 292 8.86 -4.54 3.76
CA THR A 292 7.61 -4.59 4.52
C THR A 292 7.60 -5.87 5.36
N LEU A 293 7.43 -5.68 6.68
CA LEU A 293 7.46 -6.70 7.71
C LEU A 293 6.07 -6.81 8.34
N THR A 294 5.53 -8.01 8.38
CA THR A 294 4.19 -8.31 8.89
C THR A 294 4.17 -9.59 9.72
N ASP A 295 3.19 -9.73 10.58
CA ASP A 295 2.96 -10.93 11.39
C ASP A 295 2.32 -12.08 10.58
N THR A 296 1.63 -11.76 9.48
CA THR A 296 0.91 -12.73 8.64
C THR A 296 1.77 -13.35 7.53
N ASP A 297 2.40 -12.49 6.72
CA ASP A 297 3.21 -12.87 5.57
C ASP A 297 4.72 -12.85 5.86
N SER A 298 5.50 -13.43 4.95
CA SER A 298 6.95 -13.29 4.97
C SER A 298 7.35 -11.86 4.60
N MET A 299 8.59 -11.48 4.89
CA MET A 299 9.14 -10.19 4.50
C MET A 299 8.97 -9.95 2.99
N SER A 300 8.34 -8.85 2.61
CA SER A 300 8.31 -8.38 1.22
C SER A 300 9.45 -7.39 0.99
N ILE A 301 10.13 -7.52 -0.14
CA ILE A 301 11.32 -6.74 -0.47
C ILE A 301 11.21 -6.21 -1.90
N THR A 302 11.44 -4.92 -2.08
CA THR A 302 11.67 -4.31 -3.40
C THR A 302 13.01 -3.58 -3.35
N LEU A 303 13.95 -3.95 -4.21
CA LEU A 303 15.34 -3.50 -4.07
C LEU A 303 15.99 -3.22 -5.44
N ASP A 304 17.00 -2.35 -5.45
CA ASP A 304 17.87 -2.14 -6.61
C ASP A 304 18.56 -3.46 -6.97
N ARG A 305 18.33 -3.94 -8.20
CA ARG A 305 18.86 -5.20 -8.72
C ARG A 305 20.36 -5.38 -8.46
N GLN A 306 21.16 -4.30 -8.42
CA GLN A 306 22.58 -4.38 -8.12
C GLN A 306 22.89 -4.96 -6.72
N LEU A 307 22.01 -4.75 -5.74
CA LEU A 307 22.18 -5.28 -4.37
C LEU A 307 22.05 -6.80 -4.33
N LEU A 308 21.43 -7.45 -5.33
CA LEU A 308 21.36 -8.92 -5.39
C LEU A 308 22.75 -9.56 -5.47
N SER A 309 23.77 -8.84 -5.94
CA SER A 309 25.16 -9.32 -5.95
C SER A 309 25.71 -9.61 -4.54
N LEU A 310 25.09 -9.05 -3.50
CA LEU A 310 25.42 -9.33 -2.10
C LEU A 310 24.83 -10.66 -1.62
N PHE A 311 23.84 -11.20 -2.33
CA PHE A 311 23.14 -12.43 -1.99
C PHE A 311 23.76 -13.62 -2.73
N PRO A 312 23.90 -14.79 -2.08
CA PRO A 312 24.36 -16.01 -2.74
C PRO A 312 23.37 -16.39 -3.84
N ASN A 313 23.88 -16.80 -5.00
CA ASN A 313 23.06 -17.14 -6.17
C ASN A 313 22.06 -16.04 -6.54
N ASN A 314 22.43 -14.77 -6.34
CA ASN A 314 21.57 -13.59 -6.53
C ASN A 314 20.24 -13.67 -5.75
N GLY A 315 20.21 -14.40 -4.63
CA GLY A 315 19.05 -14.54 -3.76
C GLY A 315 18.05 -15.63 -4.17
N ALA A 316 18.26 -16.36 -5.27
CA ALA A 316 17.31 -17.35 -5.78
C ALA A 316 16.93 -18.46 -4.78
N ASP A 317 17.81 -18.76 -3.82
CA ASP A 317 17.57 -19.81 -2.82
C ASP A 317 16.74 -19.34 -1.61
N ILE A 318 16.60 -18.01 -1.43
CA ILE A 318 16.00 -17.40 -0.23
C ILE A 318 14.93 -16.35 -0.53
N LEU A 319 14.82 -15.92 -1.79
CA LEU A 319 13.85 -14.95 -2.29
C LEU A 319 12.96 -15.59 -3.37
N LEU A 320 11.69 -15.23 -3.35
CA LEU A 320 10.69 -15.56 -4.35
C LEU A 320 10.46 -14.33 -5.22
N PHE A 321 11.09 -14.27 -6.38
CA PHE A 321 11.01 -13.10 -7.27
C PHE A 321 9.65 -12.99 -7.98
N SER A 322 9.26 -11.75 -8.27
CA SER A 322 8.31 -11.47 -9.35
C SER A 322 9.02 -11.60 -10.71
N ASP A 323 8.27 -11.97 -11.75
CA ASP A 323 8.80 -12.12 -13.11
C ASP A 323 9.13 -10.78 -13.78
N GLU A 324 8.69 -9.66 -13.18
CA GLU A 324 8.78 -8.33 -13.75
C GLU A 324 10.03 -7.57 -13.29
N ILE A 325 10.73 -6.96 -14.25
CA ILE A 325 11.77 -5.96 -13.99
C ILE A 325 11.13 -4.60 -14.11
N THR A 326 11.25 -3.80 -13.05
CA THR A 326 10.58 -2.51 -12.96
C THR A 326 11.59 -1.37 -12.73
N THR A 327 11.13 -0.13 -12.88
CA THR A 327 11.92 1.07 -12.60
C THR A 327 11.02 2.13 -11.94
N PRO A 328 11.53 2.93 -10.98
CA PRO A 328 10.73 3.92 -10.29
C PRO A 328 10.79 5.28 -11.02
N ILE A 329 9.62 5.86 -11.28
CA ILE A 329 9.46 7.28 -11.55
C ILE A 329 9.20 7.98 -10.21
N VAL A 330 10.13 8.85 -9.81
CA VAL A 330 10.13 9.50 -8.51
C VAL A 330 9.46 10.87 -8.60
N LEU A 331 8.51 11.10 -7.69
CA LEU A 331 7.88 12.39 -7.43
C LEU A 331 8.43 12.92 -6.10
N ASP A 332 9.21 13.99 -6.14
CA ASP A 332 9.72 14.65 -4.92
C ASP A 332 8.63 15.51 -4.29
N LEU A 333 8.10 15.07 -3.15
CA LEU A 333 6.98 15.70 -2.46
C LEU A 333 7.44 16.50 -1.23
N ARG A 334 8.74 16.75 -1.05
CA ARG A 334 9.28 17.46 0.13
C ARG A 334 8.67 18.85 0.35
N ASN A 335 8.27 19.50 -0.75
CA ASN A 335 7.67 20.84 -0.74
C ASN A 335 6.15 20.84 -0.51
N LEU A 336 5.52 19.67 -0.39
CA LEU A 336 4.08 19.57 -0.12
C LEU A 336 3.79 19.47 1.38
N PRO A 337 2.63 20.01 1.82
CA PRO A 337 2.09 19.70 3.13
C PRO A 337 1.79 18.21 3.27
N ASP A 338 2.00 17.67 4.47
CA ASP A 338 1.71 16.27 4.81
C ASP A 338 0.22 15.90 4.62
N GLU A 339 -0.68 16.88 4.64
CA GLU A 339 -2.13 16.70 4.46
C GLU A 339 -2.58 16.72 2.98
N SER A 340 -1.65 16.68 2.03
CA SER A 340 -1.99 16.67 0.60
C SER A 340 -2.71 15.37 0.24
N ALA A 341 -3.98 15.47 -0.13
CA ALA A 341 -4.82 14.34 -0.54
C ALA A 341 -4.93 14.25 -2.07
N GLY A 342 -5.18 13.05 -2.58
CA GLY A 342 -5.49 12.80 -4.00
C GLY A 342 -4.29 12.57 -4.92
N ILE A 343 -3.05 12.71 -4.45
CA ILE A 343 -1.85 12.51 -5.28
C ILE A 343 -1.81 11.10 -5.89
N VAL A 344 -1.94 10.07 -5.07
CA VAL A 344 -1.91 8.67 -5.52
C VAL A 344 -3.03 8.39 -6.53
N CYS A 345 -4.26 8.81 -6.22
CA CYS A 345 -5.42 8.66 -7.10
C CYS A 345 -5.23 9.38 -8.44
N GLY A 346 -4.76 10.63 -8.42
CA GLY A 346 -4.57 11.43 -9.64
C GLY A 346 -3.46 10.86 -10.53
N VAL A 347 -2.36 10.39 -9.93
CA VAL A 347 -1.26 9.75 -10.66
C VAL A 347 -1.70 8.40 -11.25
N ALA A 348 -2.32 7.53 -10.44
CA ALA A 348 -2.78 6.22 -10.88
C ALA A 348 -3.86 6.33 -11.98
N GLY A 349 -4.84 7.23 -11.79
CA GLY A 349 -5.89 7.47 -12.79
C GLY A 349 -5.31 7.93 -14.13
N ARG A 350 -4.37 8.89 -14.10
CA ARG A 350 -3.74 9.42 -15.31
C ARG A 350 -2.97 8.35 -16.08
N LEU A 351 -2.21 7.51 -15.37
CA LEU A 351 -1.46 6.42 -15.97
C LEU A 351 -2.42 5.40 -16.59
N LEU A 352 -3.44 4.98 -15.85
CA LEU A 352 -4.40 3.98 -16.34
C LEU A 352 -5.13 4.46 -17.60
N ASP A 353 -5.60 5.71 -17.62
CA ASP A 353 -6.27 6.28 -18.79
C ASP A 353 -5.36 6.30 -20.03
N ARG A 354 -4.10 6.73 -19.86
CA ARG A 354 -3.14 6.81 -20.96
C ARG A 354 -2.72 5.44 -21.48
N MET A 355 -2.45 4.49 -20.59
CA MET A 355 -2.03 3.15 -20.99
C MET A 355 -3.15 2.39 -21.69
N CYS A 356 -4.41 2.52 -21.22
CA CYS A 356 -5.58 1.99 -21.91
C CYS A 356 -5.80 2.64 -23.29
N GLU A 357 -5.54 3.94 -23.44
CA GLU A 357 -5.59 4.61 -24.75
C GLU A 357 -4.51 4.09 -25.72
N SER A 358 -3.28 3.90 -25.24
CA SER A 358 -2.17 3.34 -26.02
C SER A 358 -2.51 1.94 -26.53
N ASP A 359 -2.99 1.04 -25.66
CA ASP A 359 -3.34 -0.34 -26.02
C ASP A 359 -4.44 -0.40 -27.08
N ARG A 360 -5.47 0.44 -26.94
CA ARG A 360 -6.56 0.57 -27.93
C ARG A 360 -6.04 1.03 -29.29
N LYS A 361 -5.10 1.98 -29.34
CA LYS A 361 -4.50 2.47 -30.58
C LYS A 361 -3.60 1.44 -31.25
N MET A 362 -2.92 0.61 -30.45
CA MET A 362 -2.02 -0.44 -30.95
C MET A 362 -2.74 -1.74 -31.34
N GLY A 363 -4.07 -1.81 -31.15
CA GLY A 363 -4.87 -2.99 -31.50
C GLY A 363 -4.60 -4.22 -30.63
N ARG A 364 -4.03 -4.03 -29.43
CA ARG A 364 -3.81 -5.10 -28.46
C ARG A 364 -5.14 -5.44 -27.78
N SER A 365 -5.82 -6.46 -28.29
CA SER A 365 -7.08 -6.98 -27.74
C SER A 365 -6.91 -7.77 -26.43
N ASP A 366 -5.69 -8.28 -26.19
CA ASP A 366 -5.30 -8.99 -24.96
C ASP A 366 -4.41 -8.07 -24.12
N SER A 367 -4.97 -6.99 -23.54
CA SER A 367 -4.19 -6.22 -22.58
C SER A 367 -3.91 -7.11 -21.37
N LEU A 368 -2.67 -7.61 -21.25
CA LEU A 368 -2.11 -7.85 -19.93
C LEU A 368 -2.15 -6.48 -19.27
N GLY A 369 -3.17 -6.23 -18.44
CA GLY A 369 -3.45 -4.93 -17.86
C GLY A 369 -2.23 -4.20 -17.34
N PHE A 370 -2.27 -2.87 -17.41
CA PHE A 370 -1.20 -2.03 -16.90
C PHE A 370 -0.91 -2.34 -15.43
N ASN A 371 0.24 -2.96 -15.18
CA ASN A 371 0.65 -3.39 -13.86
C ASN A 371 1.58 -2.34 -13.25
N MET A 372 0.99 -1.40 -12.51
CA MET A 372 1.76 -0.43 -11.72
C MET A 372 1.75 -0.78 -10.24
N SER A 373 2.88 -0.53 -9.60
CA SER A 373 3.02 -0.52 -8.14
C SER A 373 3.26 0.91 -7.67
N TYR A 374 2.84 1.24 -6.45
CA TYR A 374 3.08 2.56 -5.87
C TYR A 374 3.70 2.43 -4.48
N LEU A 375 4.79 3.16 -4.23
CA LEU A 375 5.42 3.27 -2.93
C LEU A 375 5.43 4.73 -2.47
N SER A 376 4.57 5.04 -1.51
CA SER A 376 4.59 6.30 -0.79
C SER A 376 5.62 6.25 0.32
N THR A 377 6.53 7.22 0.35
CA THR A 377 7.44 7.48 1.47
C THR A 377 7.06 8.79 2.15
N ALA A 378 7.72 9.15 3.25
CA ALA A 378 7.39 10.35 4.01
C ALA A 378 7.39 11.66 3.19
N LYS A 379 8.26 11.78 2.19
CA LYS A 379 8.38 12.95 1.33
C LYS A 379 8.54 12.64 -0.15
N ALA A 380 8.23 11.42 -0.60
CA ALA A 380 8.25 11.09 -2.02
C ALA A 380 7.14 10.10 -2.40
N GLY A 381 6.70 10.19 -3.65
CA GLY A 381 5.86 9.17 -4.30
C GLY A 381 6.69 8.44 -5.34
N ASN A 382 6.74 7.11 -5.30
CA ASN A 382 7.49 6.30 -6.25
C ASN A 382 6.49 5.48 -7.06
N VAL A 383 6.32 5.84 -8.33
CA VAL A 383 5.51 5.06 -9.28
C VAL A 383 6.43 4.01 -9.90
N ILE A 384 6.17 2.75 -9.66
CA ILE A 384 7.01 1.64 -10.11
C ILE A 384 6.29 0.96 -11.27
N VAL A 385 6.90 1.01 -12.45
CA VAL A 385 6.35 0.49 -13.72
C VAL A 385 7.35 -0.46 -14.36
N ARG A 386 6.89 -1.31 -15.28
CA ARG A 386 7.78 -2.19 -16.03
C ARG A 386 8.71 -1.37 -16.92
N VAL A 387 9.91 -1.89 -17.17
CA VAL A 387 10.92 -1.20 -17.99
C VAL A 387 10.44 -0.97 -19.43
N ASP A 388 9.58 -1.84 -19.97
CA ASP A 388 8.98 -1.70 -21.31
C ASP A 388 7.87 -0.65 -21.39
N GLU A 389 7.29 -0.23 -20.25
CA GLU A 389 6.18 0.74 -20.18
C GLU A 389 6.64 2.12 -19.67
N VAL A 390 7.92 2.26 -19.31
CA VAL A 390 8.42 3.45 -18.59
C VAL A 390 8.34 4.74 -19.40
N ASP A 391 8.62 4.68 -20.70
CA ASP A 391 8.63 5.88 -21.55
C ASP A 391 7.21 6.43 -21.69
N GLU A 392 6.23 5.57 -21.96
CA GLU A 392 4.82 5.97 -22.05
C GLU A 392 4.30 6.49 -20.69
N ALA A 393 4.67 5.82 -19.58
CA ALA A 393 4.31 6.28 -18.24
C ALA A 393 4.92 7.65 -17.91
N LEU A 394 6.18 7.89 -18.28
CA LEU A 394 6.86 9.16 -18.05
C LEU A 394 6.25 10.28 -18.90
N GLU A 395 5.91 10.01 -20.16
CA GLU A 395 5.20 10.96 -21.02
C GLU A 395 3.81 11.30 -20.45
N ALA A 396 3.04 10.30 -20.02
CA ALA A 396 1.73 10.48 -19.42
C ALA A 396 1.75 11.42 -18.19
N LEU A 397 2.83 11.36 -17.40
CA LEU A 397 3.04 12.20 -16.22
C LEU A 397 3.60 13.60 -16.55
N LYS A 398 4.28 13.78 -17.69
CA LYS A 398 4.86 15.05 -18.14
C LYS A 398 3.90 15.92 -18.97
N GLU A 399 3.03 15.31 -19.77
CA GLU A 399 2.18 15.99 -20.78
C GLU A 399 1.23 17.08 -20.23
N ILE A 400 1.12 17.26 -18.92
CA ILE A 400 0.32 18.35 -18.31
C ILE A 400 1.12 19.66 -18.21
N GLU A 401 2.39 19.66 -18.65
CA GLU A 401 3.16 20.89 -18.87
C GLU A 401 2.53 21.78 -19.97
N SER A 402 1.93 21.20 -21.02
CA SER A 402 1.47 21.91 -22.22
C SER A 402 -0.01 22.30 -22.23
N ALA A 403 -0.89 21.60 -21.50
CA ALA A 403 -2.34 21.81 -21.55
C ALA A 403 -2.87 23.01 -20.72
N GLY A 404 -1.99 23.89 -20.22
CA GLY A 404 -2.36 25.06 -19.41
C GLY A 404 -1.71 26.36 -19.85
N ALA A 405 -1.26 26.42 -21.11
CA ALA A 405 -0.71 27.61 -21.74
C ALA A 405 -1.56 27.97 -22.97
N ASP A 406 -2.82 28.32 -22.75
CA ASP A 406 -3.67 29.06 -23.68
C ASP A 406 -4.58 30.02 -22.91
#